data_AF-A0A7Y8HIY0-F1
#
_entry.id   AF-A0A7Y8HIY0-F1
#
_cell.length_a   1.000
_cell.length_b   1.000
_cell.length_c   1.000
_cell.angle_alpha   90.00
_cell.angle_beta   90.00
_cell.angle_gamma   90.00
#
_symmetry.space_group_name_H-M   'P 1'
#
loop_
_entity.id
_entity.type
_entity.pdbx_description
1 polymer ?
#
loop_
_entity_poly.entity_id
_entity_poly.type
_entity_poly.pdbx_seq_one_letter_code
_entity_poly.pdbx_strand_id
1 'polypeptide(L)'
;MTLGEKKDKADIISKEADIVYKKIVVLLAIVGGLGGFGLSLDSFSLYKVVVFLIFGFFVFGIFYNFLELNKCKKEIERLKDG
;
A
#
# COMPACT_ATOMS: atom_id res chain seq x y z
N MET A 1 22.76 17.00 -13.87
CA MET A 1 22.13 15.74 -14.28
C MET A 1 21.72 15.90 -15.73
N THR A 2 22.18 15.03 -16.62
CA THR A 2 21.78 15.07 -18.03
C THR A 2 20.30 14.64 -18.18
N LEU A 3 19.65 15.02 -19.27
CA LEU A 3 18.24 14.66 -19.52
C LEU A 3 18.02 13.14 -19.53
N GLY A 4 19.02 12.36 -19.99
CA GLY A 4 18.98 10.90 -19.97
C GLY A 4 18.94 10.31 -18.56
N GLU A 5 19.81 10.80 -17.66
CA GLU A 5 19.86 10.35 -16.27
C GLU A 5 18.59 10.70 -15.48
N LYS A 6 17.95 11.84 -15.78
CA LYS A 6 16.65 12.19 -15.17
C LYS A 6 15.53 11.24 -15.63
N LYS A 7 15.54 10.84 -16.91
CA LYS A 7 14.56 9.92 -17.48
C LYS A 7 14.69 8.51 -16.90
N ASP A 8 15.91 7.98 -16.78
CA ASP A 8 16.13 6.65 -16.20
C ASP A 8 15.71 6.58 -14.73
N LYS A 9 16.01 7.64 -13.95
CA LYS A 9 15.53 7.73 -12.56
C LYS A 9 14.01 7.77 -12.47
N ALA A 10 13.35 8.56 -13.32
CA ALA A 10 11.89 8.61 -13.35
C ALA A 10 11.27 7.25 -13.73
N ASP A 11 11.88 6.50 -14.65
CA ASP A 11 11.42 5.15 -15.04
C ASP A 11 11.53 4.15 -13.88
N ILE A 12 12.65 4.17 -13.15
CA ILE A 12 12.86 3.33 -11.96
C ILE A 12 11.81 3.65 -10.89
N ILE A 13 11.61 4.93 -10.56
CA ILE A 13 10.62 5.33 -9.54
C ILE A 13 9.20 4.98 -10.01
N SER A 14 8.90 5.10 -11.30
CA SER A 14 7.59 4.70 -11.85
C SER A 14 7.35 3.20 -11.70
N LYS A 15 8.36 2.35 -11.92
CA LYS A 15 8.26 0.90 -11.71
C LYS A 15 8.07 0.56 -10.23
N GLU A 16 8.79 1.23 -9.35
CA GLU A 16 8.66 1.04 -7.90
C GLU A 16 7.25 1.44 -7.42
N ALA A 17 6.74 2.58 -7.88
CA ALA A 17 5.38 3.03 -7.59
C ALA A 17 4.31 2.02 -8.08
N ASP A 18 4.48 1.43 -9.27
CA ASP A 18 3.56 0.40 -9.79
C ASP A 18 3.56 -0.86 -8.92
N ILE A 19 4.73 -1.31 -8.46
CA ILE A 19 4.85 -2.44 -7.55
C ILE A 19 4.16 -2.15 -6.21
N VAL A 20 4.41 -0.98 -5.62
CA VAL A 20 3.78 -0.55 -4.37
C VAL A 20 2.26 -0.45 -4.53
N TYR A 21 1.79 0.11 -5.64
CA TYR A 21 0.36 0.19 -5.95
C TYR A 21 -0.30 -1.20 -6.03
N LYS A 22 0.31 -2.15 -6.74
CA LYS A 22 -0.19 -3.54 -6.81
C LYS A 22 -0.26 -4.19 -5.44
N LYS A 23 0.74 -3.97 -4.57
CA LYS A 23 0.70 -4.46 -3.18
C LYS A 23 -0.49 -3.88 -2.42
N ILE A 24 -0.75 -2.58 -2.53
CA ILE A 24 -1.89 -1.92 -1.88
C ILE A 24 -3.21 -2.53 -2.35
N VAL A 25 -3.38 -2.78 -3.65
CA VAL A 25 -4.61 -3.38 -4.20
C VAL A 25 -4.83 -4.80 -3.65
N VAL A 26 -3.78 -5.62 -3.61
CA VAL A 26 -3.87 -6.98 -3.05
C VAL A 26 -4.20 -6.94 -1.56
N LEU A 27 -3.54 -6.07 -0.79
CA LEU A 27 -3.80 -5.90 0.63
C LEU A 27 -5.24 -5.41 0.88
N LEU A 28 -5.75 -4.48 0.07
CA LEU A 28 -7.13 -4.01 0.16
C LEU A 28 -8.14 -5.14 -0.09
N ALA A 29 -7.90 -5.99 -1.09
CA ALA A 29 -8.76 -7.15 -1.35
C ALA A 29 -8.78 -8.13 -0.17
N ILE A 30 -7.60 -8.42 0.40
CA ILE A 30 -7.46 -9.27 1.59
C ILE A 30 -8.22 -8.67 2.78
N VAL A 31 -8.02 -7.37 3.05
CA VAL A 31 -8.67 -6.64 4.13
C VAL A 31 -10.18 -6.59 3.94
N GLY A 32 -10.66 -6.36 2.72
CA GLY A 32 -12.09 -6.40 2.40
C GLY A 32 -12.71 -7.76 2.70
N GLY A 33 -12.05 -8.85 2.30
CA GLY A 33 -12.48 -10.22 2.61
C GLY A 33 -12.46 -10.55 4.11
N LEU A 34 -11.36 -10.20 4.79
CA LEU A 34 -11.20 -10.40 6.24
C LEU A 34 -12.21 -9.59 7.06
N GLY A 35 -12.43 -8.32 6.68
CA GLY A 35 -13.40 -7.44 7.33
C GLY A 35 -14.83 -7.94 7.14
N GLY A 36 -15.20 -8.32 5.90
CA GLY A 36 -16.50 -8.90 5.61
C GLY A 36 -16.77 -10.19 6.40
N PHE A 37 -15.79 -11.10 6.43
CA PHE A 37 -15.87 -12.33 7.23
C PHE A 37 -15.93 -12.05 8.75
N GLY A 38 -15.15 -11.09 9.25
CA GLY A 38 -15.16 -10.71 10.66
C GLY A 38 -16.50 -10.12 11.11
N LEU A 39 -17.20 -9.42 10.22
CA LEU A 39 -18.54 -8.86 10.47
C LEU A 39 -19.65 -9.92 10.45
N SER A 40 -19.50 -11.00 9.69
CA SER A 40 -20.49 -12.09 9.66
C SER A 40 -20.44 -13.02 10.87
N LEU A 41 -19.51 -12.81 11.81
CA LEU A 41 -19.45 -13.54 13.07
C LEU A 41 -20.38 -12.92 14.11
N ASP A 42 -21.51 -13.60 14.39
CA ASP A 42 -22.56 -13.14 15.31
C ASP A 42 -22.13 -13.08 16.79
N SER A 43 -21.19 -13.95 17.21
CA SER A 43 -20.77 -14.04 18.61
C SER A 43 -19.42 -13.39 18.85
N PHE A 44 -19.31 -12.64 19.96
CA PHE A 44 -18.03 -12.12 20.46
C PHE A 44 -17.18 -13.27 21.00
N SER A 45 -16.51 -13.97 20.08
CA SER A 45 -15.64 -15.10 20.34
C SER A 45 -14.18 -14.69 20.23
N LEU A 46 -13.28 -15.47 20.84
CA LEU A 46 -11.83 -15.32 20.65
C LEU A 46 -11.43 -15.25 19.17
N TYR A 47 -12.13 -15.99 18.30
CA TYR A 47 -11.92 -15.94 16.85
C TYR A 47 -12.17 -14.56 16.25
N LYS A 48 -13.23 -13.86 16.68
CA LYS A 48 -13.55 -12.50 16.21
C LYS A 48 -12.46 -11.50 16.62
N VAL A 49 -11.92 -11.65 17.83
CA VAL A 49 -10.82 -10.81 18.33
C VAL A 49 -9.54 -11.05 17.52
N VAL A 50 -9.19 -12.31 17.24
CA VAL A 50 -8.02 -12.65 16.42
C VAL A 50 -8.16 -12.11 14.99
N VAL A 51 -9.33 -12.29 14.37
CA VAL A 51 -9.64 -11.76 13.03
C VAL A 51 -9.50 -10.24 13.01
N PHE A 52 -10.00 -9.54 14.04
CA PHE A 52 -9.89 -8.08 14.14
C PHE A 52 -8.44 -7.61 14.31
N LEU A 53 -7.63 -8.32 15.09
CA LEU A 53 -6.19 -8.02 15.23
C LEU A 53 -5.44 -8.20 13.90
N ILE A 54 -5.71 -9.29 13.19
CA ILE A 54 -5.13 -9.56 11.87
C ILE A 54 -5.56 -8.47 10.88
N PHE A 55 -6.85 -8.10 10.87
CA PHE A 55 -7.37 -7.00 10.06
C PHE A 55 -6.63 -5.68 10.36
N GLY A 56 -6.46 -5.33 11.64
CA GLY A 56 -5.72 -4.14 12.05
C GLY A 56 -4.26 -4.13 11.57
N PHE A 57 -3.58 -5.29 11.63
CA PHE A 57 -2.23 -5.43 11.10
C PHE A 57 -2.16 -5.18 9.58
N PHE A 58 -3.11 -5.73 8.81
CA PHE A 58 -3.16 -5.49 7.37
C PHE A 58 -3.49 -4.04 7.02
N VAL A 59 -4.40 -3.38 7.76
CA VAL A 59 -4.69 -1.95 7.59
C VAL A 59 -3.44 -1.11 7.83
N PHE A 60 -2.65 -1.43 8.86
CA PHE A 60 -1.36 -0.77 9.09
C PHE A 60 -0.38 -1.00 7.93
N GLY A 61 -0.33 -2.22 7.37
CA GLY A 61 0.46 -2.54 6.19
C GLY A 61 0.05 -1.71 4.96
N ILE A 62 -1.25 -1.51 4.73
CA ILE A 62 -1.77 -0.64 3.66
C ILE A 62 -1.29 0.80 3.89
N PHE A 63 -1.42 1.30 5.11
CA PHE A 63 -0.99 2.65 5.45
C PHE A 63 0.52 2.86 5.20
N TYR A 64 1.36 1.89 5.57
CA TYR A 64 2.80 1.95 5.30
C TYR A 64 3.11 2.00 3.80
N ASN A 65 2.49 1.13 3.00
CA ASN A 65 2.67 1.14 1.54
C ASN A 65 2.16 2.45 0.91
N PHE A 66 1.09 3.04 1.45
CA PHE A 66 0.59 4.33 0.99
C PHE A 66 1.60 5.46 1.23
N LEU A 67 2.28 5.46 2.38
CA LEU A 67 3.36 6.41 2.67
C LEU A 67 4.54 6.23 1.70
N GLU A 68 4.90 4.99 1.35
CA GLU A 68 5.95 4.69 0.39
C GLU A 68 5.59 5.19 -1.02
N LEU A 69 4.37 4.94 -1.48
CA LEU A 69 3.87 5.48 -2.75
C LEU A 69 3.92 7.02 -2.79
N ASN A 70 3.61 7.66 -1.66
CA ASN A 70 3.68 9.11 -1.54
C ASN A 70 5.13 9.64 -1.56
N LYS A 71 6.10 8.85 -1.09
CA LYS A 71 7.53 9.17 -1.26
C LYS A 71 7.93 9.11 -2.72
N CYS A 72 7.56 8.04 -3.45
CA CYS A 72 7.81 7.93 -4.88
C CYS A 72 7.21 9.12 -5.66
N LYS A 73 5.98 9.53 -5.32
CA LYS A 73 5.33 10.71 -5.92
C LYS A 73 6.15 11.99 -5.71
N LYS A 74 6.56 12.26 -4.47
CA LYS A 74 7.38 13.44 -4.14
C LYS A 74 8.74 13.43 -4.84
N GLU A 75 9.31 12.25 -5.04
CA GLU A 75 10.59 12.11 -5.73
C GLU A 75 10.48 12.39 -7.23
N ILE A 76 9.40 11.95 -7.87
CA ILE A 76 9.07 12.33 -9.25
C ILE A 76 8.82 13.83 -9.39
N GLU A 77 8.07 14.45 -8.45
CA GLU A 77 7.82 15.90 -8.45
C GLU A 77 9.14 16.68 -8.36
N ARG A 78 10.06 16.27 -7.49
CA ARG A 78 11.40 16.87 -7.38
C ARG A 78 12.24 16.73 -8.65
N LEU A 79 12.14 15.60 -9.35
CA LEU A 79 12.84 15.39 -10.63
C LEU A 79 12.25 16.23 -11.76
N LYS A 80 10.96 16.57 -11.67
CA LYS A 80 10.25 17.42 -12.63
C LYS A 80 10.56 18.91 -12.44
N ASP A 81 10.67 19.37 -11.20
CA ASP A 81 10.87 20.79 -10.85
C ASP A 81 12.37 21.19 -10.75
N GLY A 82 13.29 20.22 -10.73
CA GLY A 82 14.75 20.43 -10.71
C GLY A 82 15.44 20.20 -12.05
#